data_AF-A0A3M2XQ52-F1
#
_entry.id   AF-A0A3M2XQ52-F1
#
_cell.length_a   1.000
_cell.length_b   1.000
_cell.length_c   1.000
_cell.angle_alpha   90.00
_cell.angle_beta   90.00
_cell.angle_gamma   90.00
#
_symmetry.space_group_name_H-M   'P 1'
#
loop_
_entity.id
_entity.type
_entity.pdbx_description
1 polymer ?
#
loop_
_entity_poly.entity_id
_entity_poly.type
_entity_poly.pdbx_seq_one_letter_code
_entity_poly.pdbx_strand_id
1 'polypeptide(L)'
;MNSWFANISVNMKLALGFGLVLVFTAILALTGWTSMTSLINRSNWMSDITSLNSQLTKLRVARLQYMVADGDEKVAEAVQVSLDGFKNYQQKLLATFKN
;
A
#
# COMPACT_ATOMS: atom_id res chain seq x y z
N MET A 1 -18.72 -48.14 -14.62
CA MET A 1 -19.02 -46.71 -14.77
C MET A 1 -17.72 -46.02 -15.14
N ASN A 2 -17.51 -45.64 -16.41
CA ASN A 2 -16.38 -44.85 -16.99
C ASN A 2 -16.14 -45.10 -18.51
N SER A 3 -17.01 -45.86 -19.18
CA SER A 3 -16.94 -46.10 -20.63
C SER A 3 -17.04 -44.84 -21.49
N TRP A 4 -17.56 -43.74 -20.94
CA TRP A 4 -17.69 -42.45 -21.63
C TRP A 4 -16.32 -41.78 -21.88
N PHE A 5 -15.41 -41.81 -20.90
CA PHE A 5 -14.03 -41.31 -21.09
C PHE A 5 -13.18 -42.26 -21.92
N ALA A 6 -13.47 -43.56 -21.94
CA ALA A 6 -12.71 -44.52 -22.74
C ALA A 6 -12.95 -44.34 -24.26
N ASN A 7 -14.15 -43.90 -24.66
CA ASN A 7 -14.56 -43.76 -26.07
C ASN A 7 -14.35 -42.34 -26.65
N ILE A 8 -13.85 -41.41 -25.84
CA ILE A 8 -13.49 -40.06 -26.30
C ILE A 8 -12.11 -40.10 -26.94
N SER A 9 -11.94 -39.46 -28.11
CA SER A 9 -10.68 -39.49 -28.85
C SER A 9 -9.52 -38.98 -27.98
N VAL A 10 -8.31 -39.49 -28.23
CA VAL A 10 -7.09 -39.11 -27.50
C VAL A 10 -6.87 -37.59 -27.53
N ASN A 11 -7.22 -36.92 -28.65
CA ASN A 11 -7.16 -35.46 -28.77
C ASN A 11 -8.07 -34.73 -27.77
N MET A 12 -9.26 -35.25 -27.47
CA MET A 12 -10.17 -34.61 -26.51
C MET A 12 -9.65 -34.73 -25.06
N LYS A 13 -9.03 -35.87 -24.70
CA LYS A 13 -8.39 -36.03 -23.39
C LYS A 13 -7.21 -35.08 -23.21
N LEU A 14 -6.42 -34.91 -24.27
CA LEU A 14 -5.29 -34.00 -24.29
C LEU A 14 -5.76 -32.54 -24.18
N ALA A 15 -6.81 -32.17 -24.94
CA ALA A 15 -7.41 -30.83 -24.86
C ALA A 15 -8.03 -30.54 -23.49
N LEU A 16 -8.68 -31.52 -22.85
CA LEU A 16 -9.20 -31.37 -21.49
C LEU A 16 -8.10 -31.19 -20.45
N GLY A 17 -7.03 -32.00 -20.52
CA GLY A 17 -5.87 -31.85 -19.63
C GLY A 17 -5.17 -30.52 -19.82
N PHE A 18 -4.95 -30.11 -21.08
CA PHE A 18 -4.34 -28.83 -21.41
C PHE A 18 -5.21 -27.64 -21.00
N GLY A 19 -6.52 -27.73 -21.25
CA GLY A 19 -7.49 -26.71 -20.84
C GLY A 19 -7.52 -26.53 -19.32
N LEU A 20 -7.45 -27.62 -18.55
CA LEU A 20 -7.37 -27.55 -17.10
C LEU A 20 -6.10 -26.84 -16.62
N VAL A 21 -4.95 -27.11 -17.25
CA VAL A 21 -3.69 -26.41 -16.96
C VAL A 21 -3.80 -24.93 -17.27
N LEU A 22 -4.43 -24.55 -18.40
CA LEU A 22 -4.65 -23.14 -18.73
C LEU A 22 -5.56 -22.44 -17.72
N VAL A 23 -6.61 -23.11 -17.24
CA VAL A 23 -7.49 -22.58 -16.18
C VAL A 23 -6.70 -22.34 -14.89
N PHE A 24 -5.91 -23.31 -14.44
CA PHE A 24 -5.08 -23.11 -13.25
C PHE A 24 -4.03 -22.01 -13.45
N THR A 25 -3.45 -21.90 -14.64
CA THR A 25 -2.52 -20.82 -14.98
C THR A 25 -3.20 -19.46 -14.92
N ALA A 26 -4.42 -19.34 -15.45
CA ALA A 26 -5.20 -18.11 -15.38
C ALA A 26 -5.54 -17.73 -13.93
N ILE A 27 -5.93 -18.70 -13.10
CA ILE A 27 -6.18 -18.46 -11.66
C ILE A 27 -4.91 -17.99 -10.96
N LEU A 28 -3.75 -18.62 -11.22
CA LEU A 28 -2.48 -18.19 -10.65
C LEU A 28 -2.11 -16.78 -11.10
N ALA A 29 -2.30 -16.44 -12.37
CA ALA A 29 -2.05 -15.09 -12.88
C ALA A 29 -2.96 -14.05 -12.20
N LEU A 30 -4.25 -14.35 -12.06
CA LEU A 30 -5.21 -13.44 -11.40
C LEU A 30 -4.86 -13.25 -9.92
N THR A 31 -4.60 -14.33 -9.19
CA THR A 31 -4.23 -14.27 -7.77
C THR A 31 -2.88 -13.57 -7.55
N GLY A 32 -1.91 -13.78 -8.44
CA GLY A 32 -0.63 -13.07 -8.43
C GLY A 32 -0.81 -11.58 -8.66
N TRP A 33 -1.67 -11.20 -9.62
CA TRP A 33 -1.98 -9.80 -9.92
C TRP A 33 -2.68 -9.10 -8.75
N THR A 34 -3.72 -9.70 -8.18
CA THR A 34 -4.44 -9.11 -7.03
C THR A 34 -3.55 -8.97 -5.80
N SER A 35 -2.69 -9.97 -5.55
CA SER A 35 -1.70 -9.93 -4.48
C SER A 35 -0.72 -8.77 -4.68
N MET A 36 -0.20 -8.60 -5.90
CA MET A 36 0.69 -7.48 -6.25
C MET A 36 0.01 -6.12 -6.02
N THR A 37 -1.23 -5.95 -6.46
CA THR A 37 -1.99 -4.70 -6.23
C THR A 37 -2.16 -4.41 -4.74
N SER A 38 -2.44 -5.43 -3.91
CA SER A 38 -2.54 -5.25 -2.47
C SER A 38 -1.22 -4.81 -1.82
N LEU A 39 -0.09 -5.34 -2.30
CA LEU A 39 1.23 -4.96 -1.84
C LEU A 39 1.59 -3.53 -2.24
N ILE A 40 1.21 -3.11 -3.46
CA ILE A 40 1.38 -1.73 -3.92
C ILE A 40 0.61 -0.77 -3.01
N ASN A 41 -0.64 -1.09 -2.67
CA ASN A 41 -1.44 -0.25 -1.76
C ASN A 41 -0.77 -0.13 -0.38
N ARG A 42 -0.29 -1.25 0.18
CA ARG A 42 0.48 -1.25 1.44
C ARG A 42 1.80 -0.48 1.34
N SER A 43 2.47 -0.54 0.20
CA SER A 43 3.71 0.20 -0.06
C SER A 43 3.46 1.71 -0.08
N ASN A 44 2.37 2.15 -0.71
CA ASN A 44 1.96 3.56 -0.70
C ASN A 44 1.68 4.04 0.72
N TRP A 45 0.98 3.22 1.51
CA TRP A 45 0.72 3.49 2.93
C TRP A 45 2.01 3.62 3.75
N MET A 46 3.01 2.76 3.49
CA MET A 46 4.33 2.85 4.11
C MET A 46 5.07 4.14 3.73
N SER A 47 4.99 4.56 2.46
CA SER A 47 5.57 5.82 1.97
C SER A 47 4.94 7.02 2.68
N ASP A 48 3.61 7.00 2.81
CA ASP A 48 2.85 8.02 3.52
C ASP A 48 3.24 8.12 5.01
N ILE A 49 3.40 6.99 5.70
CA ILE A 49 3.88 6.94 7.09
C ILE A 49 5.31 7.49 7.21
N THR A 50 6.17 7.22 6.23
CA THR A 50 7.54 7.75 6.20
C THR A 50 7.54 9.27 6.06
N SER A 51 6.68 9.81 5.20
CA SER A 51 6.48 11.26 5.05
C SER A 51 5.97 11.91 6.34
N LEU A 52 5.02 11.25 7.04
CA LEU A 52 4.52 11.71 8.34
C LEU A 52 5.65 11.79 9.39
N ASN A 53 6.52 10.78 9.46
CA ASN A 53 7.68 10.76 10.36
C ASN A 53 8.70 11.87 10.02
N SER A 54 8.91 12.15 8.73
CA SER A 54 9.75 13.27 8.29
C SER A 54 9.20 14.62 8.78
N GLN A 55 7.89 14.84 8.65
CA GLN A 55 7.22 16.05 9.15
C GLN A 55 7.30 16.16 10.68
N LEU A 56 7.09 15.06 11.41
CA LEU A 56 7.28 15.02 12.86
C LEU A 56 8.72 15.39 13.26
N THR A 57 9.69 14.88 12.52
CA THR A 57 11.11 15.19 12.76
C THR A 57 11.39 16.68 12.54
N LYS A 58 10.85 17.28 11.47
CA LYS A 58 10.94 18.73 11.23
C LYS A 58 10.31 19.54 12.36
N LEU A 59 9.14 19.13 12.84
CA LEU A 59 8.48 19.77 13.99
C LEU A 59 9.34 19.68 15.26
N ARG A 60 9.95 18.51 15.53
CA ARG A 60 10.86 18.33 16.67
C ARG A 60 12.09 19.25 16.55
N VAL A 61 12.65 19.40 15.35
CA VAL A 61 13.76 20.32 15.09
C VAL A 61 13.33 21.78 15.29
N ALA A 62 12.18 22.20 14.75
CA ALA A 62 11.66 23.55 14.93
C ALA A 62 11.43 23.87 16.43
N ARG A 63 10.88 22.92 17.19
CA ARG A 63 10.72 23.06 18.65
C ARG A 63 12.06 23.22 19.38
N LEU A 64 13.09 22.49 18.97
CA LEU A 64 14.43 22.64 19.54
C LEU A 64 15.05 24.00 19.19
N GLN A 65 14.87 24.46 17.95
CA GLN A 65 15.31 25.81 17.53
C GLN A 65 14.62 26.90 18.34
N TYR A 66 13.32 26.74 18.63
CA TYR A 66 12.58 27.65 19.51
C TYR A 66 13.16 27.71 20.93
N MET A 67 13.51 26.55 21.51
CA MET A 67 14.17 26.50 22.83
C MET A 67 15.57 27.13 22.82
N VAL A 68 16.33 26.99 21.74
CA VAL A 68 17.66 27.61 21.60
C VAL A 68 17.56 29.13 21.38
N ALA A 69 16.50 29.59 20.72
CA ALA A 69 16.21 31.00 20.50
C ALA A 69 15.57 31.71 21.71
N ASP A 70 15.62 31.10 22.90
CA ASP A 70 15.13 31.65 24.16
C ASP A 70 13.65 32.13 24.12
N GLY A 71 12.84 31.46 23.29
CA GLY A 71 11.41 31.77 23.16
C GLY A 71 11.05 32.86 22.15
N ASP A 72 11.93 33.22 21.22
CA ASP A 72 11.67 34.20 20.15
C ASP A 72 10.33 33.93 19.42
N GLU A 73 9.48 34.96 19.37
CA GLU A 73 8.13 34.92 18.79
C GLU A 73 8.11 34.54 17.30
N LYS A 74 9.13 34.90 16.52
CA LYS A 74 9.23 34.49 15.10
C LYS A 74 9.49 33.00 14.96
N VAL A 75 10.21 32.42 15.93
CA VAL A 75 10.50 30.98 15.95
C VAL A 75 9.30 30.20 16.48
N ALA A 76 8.50 30.79 17.38
CA ALA A 76 7.21 30.23 17.81
C ALA A 76 6.25 30.05 16.62
N GLU A 77 6.19 31.04 15.72
CA GLU A 77 5.35 30.99 14.51
C GLU A 77 5.78 29.85 13.57
N ALA A 78 7.08 29.62 13.40
CA ALA A 78 7.61 28.50 12.61
C ALA A 78 7.25 27.11 13.21
N VAL A 79 7.23 27.00 14.54
CA VAL A 79 6.77 25.79 15.25
C VAL A 79 5.27 25.58 15.00
N GLN A 80 4.47 26.63 15.08
CA GLN A 80 3.02 26.56 14.87
C GLN A 80 2.68 26.12 13.43
N VAL A 81 3.32 26.71 12.42
CA VAL A 81 3.16 26.33 11.01
C VAL A 81 3.54 24.86 10.77
N SER A 82 4.62 24.39 11.40
CA SER A 82 5.05 22.98 11.30
C SER A 82 4.06 22.03 11.97
N LEU A 83 3.47 22.44 13.11
CA LEU A 83 2.49 21.66 13.85
C LEU A 83 1.18 21.53 13.06
N ASP A 84 0.71 22.62 12.48
CA ASP A 84 -0.51 22.65 11.66
C ASP A 84 -0.32 21.82 10.38
N GLY A 85 0.84 21.91 9.74
CA GLY A 85 1.21 21.06 8.61
C GLY A 85 1.16 19.57 8.96
N PHE A 86 1.75 19.17 10.09
CA PHE A 86 1.72 17.79 10.57
C PHE A 86 0.29 17.31 10.87
N LYS A 87 -0.50 18.12 11.57
CA LYS A 87 -1.89 17.79 11.93
C LYS A 87 -2.77 17.60 10.69
N ASN A 88 -2.62 18.48 9.70
CA ASN A 88 -3.36 18.38 8.42
C ASN A 88 -2.97 17.10 7.65
N TYR A 89 -1.67 16.77 7.61
CA TYR A 89 -1.21 15.56 6.95
C TYR A 89 -1.67 14.29 7.68
N GLN A 90 -1.65 14.28 9.02
CA GLN A 90 -2.19 13.20 9.84
C GLN A 90 -3.70 12.98 9.57
N GLN A 91 -4.49 14.05 9.54
CA GLN A 91 -5.92 13.96 9.23
C GLN A 91 -6.19 13.40 7.83
N LYS A 92 -5.42 13.86 6.84
CA LYS A 92 -5.52 13.35 5.46
C LYS A 92 -5.24 11.84 5.41
N LEU A 93 -4.19 11.39 6.10
CA LEU A 93 -3.85 9.97 6.19
C LEU A 93 -4.94 9.15 6.87
N LEU A 94 -5.48 9.61 8.00
CA LEU A 94 -6.60 8.92 8.68
C LEU A 94 -7.82 8.76 7.78
N ALA A 95 -8.10 9.72 6.88
CA ALA A 95 -9.17 9.61 5.91
C ALA A 95 -8.87 8.59 4.80
N THR A 96 -7.60 8.44 4.41
CA THR A 96 -7.14 7.47 3.39
C THR A 96 -7.10 6.02 3.91
N PHE A 97 -6.87 5.82 5.20
CA PHE A 97 -6.82 4.50 5.85
C PHE A 97 -8.19 3.88 6.18
N LYS A 98 -9.30 4.59 5.95
CA LYS A 98 -10.64 4.00 6.09
C LYS A 98 -10.90 3.04 4.92
N ASN A 99 -10.76 1.75 5.22
CA ASN A 99 -11.25 0.64 4.39
C ASN A 99 -12.78 0.72 4.18
#